data_AF-W6NN09-F1
#
_entry.id   AF-W6NN09-F1
#
_cell.length_a   1.000
_cell.length_b   1.000
_cell.length_c   1.000
_cell.angle_alpha   90.00
_cell.angle_beta   90.00
_cell.angle_gamma   90.00
#
_symmetry.space_group_name_H-M   'P 1'
#
loop_
_entity.id
_entity.type
_entity.pdbx_description
1 polymer ?
#
loop_
_entity_poly.entity_id
_entity_poly.type
_entity_poly.pdbx_seq_one_letter_code
_entity_poly.pdbx_strand_id
1 'polypeptide(L)'
;MKSGNSIDADYEDLVEKIMQAVKASSTATEPARRRRITPEAVQMMKKRARMKAEGRVQTADYRELCEAIRKKIKCDYEGYRQKKLREAAERR
;
A
#
# COMPACT_ATOMS: atom_id res chain seq x y z
N MET A 1 -51.47 9.91 -14.98
CA MET A 1 -50.27 9.77 -15.82
C MET A 1 -49.04 9.66 -14.92
N LYS A 2 -48.29 8.56 -15.10
CA LYS A 2 -46.87 8.31 -14.74
C LYS A 2 -46.37 8.68 -13.34
N SER A 3 -46.66 7.80 -12.37
CA SER A 3 -45.91 7.64 -11.11
C SER A 3 -45.05 6.37 -11.18
N GLY A 4 -44.16 6.30 -12.16
CA GLY A 4 -43.39 5.07 -12.47
C GLY A 4 -41.97 5.37 -12.92
N ASN A 5 -41.28 6.30 -12.26
CA ASN A 5 -39.94 6.75 -12.69
C ASN A 5 -38.97 7.07 -11.54
N SER A 6 -39.24 6.61 -10.31
CA SER A 6 -38.42 6.98 -9.13
C SER A 6 -37.38 5.92 -8.79
N ILE A 7 -37.77 4.64 -8.74
CA ILE A 7 -36.92 3.58 -8.19
C ILE A 7 -35.69 3.33 -9.05
N ASP A 8 -35.85 3.31 -10.38
CA ASP A 8 -34.73 3.10 -11.29
C ASP A 8 -33.75 4.29 -11.23
N ALA A 9 -34.26 5.52 -11.07
CA ALA A 9 -33.43 6.71 -10.93
C ALA A 9 -32.66 6.72 -9.59
N ASP A 10 -33.32 6.31 -8.51
CA ASP A 10 -32.71 6.19 -7.18
C ASP A 10 -31.65 5.08 -7.15
N TYR A 11 -31.87 3.98 -7.90
CA TYR A 11 -30.91 2.91 -8.05
C TYR A 11 -29.67 3.34 -8.83
N GLU A 12 -29.85 4.02 -9.96
CA GLU A 12 -28.73 4.54 -10.77
C GLU A 12 -27.89 5.56 -10.00
N ASP A 13 -28.52 6.47 -9.25
CA ASP A 13 -27.81 7.44 -8.39
C ASP A 13 -26.99 6.74 -7.28
N LEU A 14 -27.54 5.68 -6.67
CA LEU A 14 -26.82 4.88 -5.68
C LEU A 14 -25.61 4.16 -6.31
N VAL A 15 -25.79 3.54 -7.47
CA VAL A 15 -24.72 2.84 -8.18
C VAL A 15 -23.61 3.83 -8.57
N GLU A 16 -23.96 5.01 -9.06
CA GLU A 16 -22.99 6.04 -9.42
C GLU A 16 -22.18 6.50 -8.21
N LYS A 17 -22.84 6.74 -7.06
CA LYS A 17 -22.16 7.09 -5.79
C LYS A 17 -21.21 5.99 -5.33
N ILE A 18 -21.60 4.72 -5.45
CA ILE A 18 -20.72 3.58 -5.13
C ILE A 18 -19.51 3.55 -6.06
N MET A 19 -19.71 3.71 -7.37
CA MET A 19 -18.61 3.73 -8.34
C MET A 19 -17.64 4.87 -8.08
N GLN A 20 -18.14 6.07 -7.78
CA GLN A 20 -17.33 7.23 -7.42
C GLN A 20 -16.54 6.99 -6.12
N ALA A 21 -17.17 6.41 -5.09
CA ALA A 21 -16.50 6.05 -3.85
C ALA A 21 -15.40 5.00 -4.05
N VAL A 22 -15.65 3.98 -4.87
CA VAL A 22 -14.65 2.96 -5.24
C VAL A 22 -13.49 3.59 -6.00
N LYS A 23 -13.76 4.46 -6.97
CA LYS A 23 -12.74 5.19 -7.74
C LYS A 23 -11.91 6.09 -6.81
N ALA A 24 -12.55 6.84 -5.93
CA ALA A 24 -11.90 7.69 -4.93
C ALA A 24 -11.00 6.86 -3.98
N SER A 25 -11.48 5.71 -3.51
CA SER A 25 -10.71 4.79 -2.65
C SER A 25 -9.51 4.18 -3.38
N SER A 26 -9.64 3.93 -4.69
CA SER A 26 -8.58 3.37 -5.53
C SER A 26 -7.53 4.44 -5.90
N THR A 27 -7.94 5.71 -5.95
CA THR A 27 -7.05 6.88 -6.07
C THR A 27 -6.50 7.38 -4.74
N ALA A 28 -6.90 6.77 -3.62
CA ALA A 28 -6.37 7.14 -2.30
C ALA A 28 -4.85 7.04 -2.37
N THR A 29 -4.22 8.20 -2.19
CA THR A 29 -2.80 8.39 -2.43
C THR A 29 -2.03 7.32 -1.69
N GLU A 30 -1.21 6.55 -2.42
CA GLU A 30 -0.28 5.55 -1.87
C GLU A 30 0.27 6.09 -0.55
N PRO A 31 -0.03 5.43 0.60
CA PRO A 31 0.31 5.97 1.91
C PRO A 31 1.75 6.41 1.90
N ALA A 32 2.06 7.59 2.44
CA ALA A 32 3.43 8.12 2.41
C ALA A 32 4.47 7.15 3.00
N ARG A 33 4.03 6.17 3.82
CA ARG A 33 4.85 5.05 4.29
C ARG A 33 5.18 4.01 3.21
N ARG A 34 4.27 3.69 2.29
CA ARG A 34 4.51 2.76 1.17
C ARG A 34 5.51 3.32 0.17
N ARG A 35 5.45 4.62 -0.12
CA ARG A 35 6.47 5.31 -0.95
C ARG A 35 7.90 5.22 -0.40
N ARG A 36 8.06 4.94 0.90
CA ARG A 36 9.38 4.81 1.56
C ARG A 36 9.96 3.41 1.48
N ILE A 37 9.17 2.41 1.08
CA ILE A 37 9.57 1.01 1.08
C ILE A 37 9.71 0.56 -0.37
N THR A 38 10.86 -0.01 -0.71
CA THR A 38 11.12 -0.46 -2.07
C THR A 38 10.31 -1.71 -2.43
N PRO A 39 10.04 -1.96 -3.72
CA PRO A 39 9.38 -3.19 -4.17
C PRO A 39 10.10 -4.46 -3.69
N GLU A 40 11.43 -4.41 -3.60
CA GLU A 40 12.25 -5.50 -3.07
C GLU A 40 11.90 -5.83 -1.61
N ALA A 41 11.84 -4.83 -0.74
CA ALA A 41 11.44 -5.01 0.65
C ALA A 41 10.01 -5.58 0.77
N VAL A 42 9.09 -5.16 -0.11
CA VAL A 42 7.73 -5.71 -0.17
C VAL A 42 7.75 -7.20 -0.56
N GLN A 43 8.59 -7.61 -1.51
CA GLN A 43 8.73 -9.02 -1.89
C GLN A 43 9.28 -9.86 -0.72
N MET A 44 10.25 -9.34 0.03
CA MET A 44 10.75 -10.01 1.24
C MET A 44 9.65 -10.19 2.29
N MET A 45 8.82 -9.15 2.51
CA MET A 45 7.68 -9.23 3.42
C MET A 45 6.64 -10.27 2.97
N LYS A 46 6.38 -10.37 1.65
CA LYS A 46 5.52 -11.42 1.08
C LYS A 46 6.09 -12.81 1.32
N LYS A 47 7.41 -13.01 1.11
CA LYS A 47 8.10 -14.27 1.43
C LYS A 47 7.93 -14.63 2.91
N ARG A 48 8.13 -13.66 3.82
CA ARG A 48 7.93 -13.87 5.27
C ARG A 48 6.49 -14.26 5.60
N ALA A 49 5.49 -13.62 4.97
CA ALA A 49 4.09 -13.95 5.19
C ALA A 49 3.78 -15.40 4.74
N ARG A 50 4.33 -15.82 3.59
CA ARG A 50 4.22 -17.20 3.10
C ARG A 50 4.86 -18.19 4.07
N MET A 51 6.09 -17.93 4.53
CA MET A 51 6.77 -18.80 5.51
C MET A 51 5.97 -18.95 6.81
N LYS A 52 5.31 -17.86 7.25
CA LYS A 52 4.43 -17.91 8.43
C LYS A 52 3.21 -18.80 8.18
N ALA A 53 2.57 -18.69 7.02
CA ALA A 53 1.43 -19.52 6.65
C ALA A 53 1.79 -21.02 6.55
N GLU A 54 3.02 -21.31 6.12
CA GLU A 54 3.56 -22.68 6.04
C GLU A 54 4.08 -23.22 7.39
N GLY A 55 3.92 -22.49 8.49
CA GLY A 55 4.37 -22.93 9.82
C GLY A 55 5.89 -22.87 10.04
N ARG A 56 6.66 -22.29 9.12
CA ARG A 56 8.14 -22.22 9.17
C ARG A 56 8.68 -21.12 10.08
N VAL A 57 7.96 -20.74 11.14
CA VAL A 57 8.29 -19.57 11.97
C VAL A 57 9.51 -19.78 12.86
N GLN A 58 9.82 -21.04 13.21
CA GLN A 58 10.93 -21.38 14.11
C GLN A 58 12.26 -21.64 13.37
N THR A 59 12.30 -21.59 12.04
CA THR A 59 13.51 -21.89 11.27
C THR A 59 14.53 -20.75 11.34
N ALA A 60 15.81 -21.09 11.18
CA ALA A 60 16.89 -20.11 11.05
C ALA A 60 16.62 -19.14 9.89
N ASP A 61 16.24 -19.67 8.72
CA ASP A 61 15.85 -18.90 7.54
C ASP A 61 14.78 -17.84 7.83
N TYR A 62 13.81 -18.15 8.68
CA TYR A 62 12.76 -17.20 9.05
C TYR A 62 13.32 -16.03 9.86
N ARG A 63 14.22 -16.32 10.81
CA ARG A 63 14.89 -15.30 11.62
C ARG A 63 15.79 -14.43 10.76
N GLU A 64 16.62 -15.03 9.91
CA GLU A 64 17.49 -14.32 8.97
C GLU A 64 16.68 -13.43 8.03
N LEU A 65 15.57 -13.94 7.46
CA LEU A 65 14.68 -13.15 6.62
C LEU A 65 14.09 -11.96 7.38
N CYS A 66 13.69 -12.15 8.64
CA CYS A 66 13.17 -11.05 9.46
C CYS A 66 14.23 -9.98 9.71
N GLU A 67 15.48 -10.36 9.98
CA GLU A 67 16.59 -9.42 10.15
C GLU A 67 16.91 -8.67 8.86
N ALA A 68 16.95 -9.39 7.74
CA ALA A 68 17.17 -8.80 6.42
C ALA A 68 16.08 -7.79 6.06
N ILE A 69 14.80 -8.10 6.35
CA ILE A 69 13.68 -7.16 6.18
C ILE A 69 13.88 -5.90 7.01
N ARG A 70 14.27 -6.03 8.30
CA ARG A 70 14.49 -4.85 9.16
C ARG A 70 15.62 -3.96 8.63
N LYS A 71 16.75 -4.56 8.24
CA LYS A 71 17.88 -3.84 7.65
C LYS A 71 17.46 -3.11 6.37
N LYS A 72 16.75 -3.79 5.48
CA LYS A 72 16.28 -3.21 4.22
C LYS A 72 15.34 -2.04 4.44
N ILE A 73 14.35 -2.17 5.32
CA ILE A 73 13.42 -1.07 5.64
C ILE A 73 14.16 0.15 6.20
N LYS A 74 15.18 -0.06 7.05
CA LYS A 74 16.01 1.03 7.57
C LYS A 74 16.76 1.74 6.44
N CYS A 75 17.43 0.99 5.56
CA CYS A 75 18.13 1.55 4.41
C CYS A 75 17.18 2.31 3.46
N ASP A 76 16.01 1.75 3.15
CA ASP A 76 15.03 2.41 2.28
C ASP A 76 14.56 3.75 2.88
N TYR A 77 14.36 3.80 4.21
CA TYR A 77 14.01 5.03 4.91
C TYR A 77 15.12 6.08 4.87
N GLU A 78 16.36 5.68 5.13
CA GLU A 78 17.53 6.56 5.07
C GLU A 78 17.73 7.13 3.66
N GLY A 79 17.61 6.28 2.63
CA GLY A 79 17.68 6.70 1.24
C GLY A 79 16.57 7.69 0.86
N TYR A 80 15.33 7.43 1.29
CA TYR A 80 14.23 8.37 1.09
C TYR A 80 14.48 9.71 1.79
N ARG A 81 14.98 9.68 3.03
CA ARG A 81 15.31 10.89 3.79
C ARG A 81 16.39 11.71 3.07
N GLN A 82 17.47 11.08 2.64
CA GLN A 82 18.56 11.75 1.91
C GLN A 82 18.06 12.38 0.60
N LYS A 83 17.25 11.64 -0.17
CA LYS A 83 16.63 12.15 -1.40
C LYS A 83 15.80 13.41 -1.13
N LYS A 84 14.97 13.39 -0.08
CA LYS A 84 14.14 14.55 0.29
C LYS A 84 14.96 15.75 0.75
N LEU A 85 16.05 15.52 1.48
CA LEU A 85 16.97 16.59 1.87
C LEU A 85 17.64 17.23 0.66
N ARG A 86 18.06 16.43 -0.33
CA ARG A 86 18.65 16.93 -1.58
C ARG A 86 17.64 17.76 -2.39
N GLU A 87 16.44 17.23 -2.60
CA GLU A 87 15.36 17.95 -3.29
C GLU A 87 15.01 19.29 -2.60
N ALA A 88 15.09 19.36 -1.27
CA ALA A 88 14.85 20.59 -0.52
C ALA A 88 15.99 21.60 -0.65
N ALA A 89 17.24 21.13 -0.75
CA ALA A 89 18.39 21.99 -0.98
C ALA A 89 18.41 22.59 -2.39
N GLU A 90 18.02 21.81 -3.40
CA GLU A 90 17.95 22.25 -4.81
C GLU A 90 16.83 23.27 -5.08
N ARG A 91 15.84 23.37 -4.18
CA ARG A 91 14.73 24.34 -4.27
C ARG A 91 15.04 25.69 -3.60
N ARG A 92 16.20 25.82 -2.95
CA ARG A 92 16.71 27.08 -2.40
C ARG A 92 17.61 27.77 -3.40
#